data_AF-A0A2V9WZL2-F1
#
_entry.id   AF-A0A2V9WZL2-F1
#
_cell.length_a   1.000
_cell.length_b   1.000
_cell.length_c   1.000
_cell.angle_alpha   90.00
_cell.angle_beta   90.00
_cell.angle_gamma   90.00
#
_symmetry.space_group_name_H-M   'P 1'
#
loop_
_entity.id
_entity.type
_entity.pdbx_description
1 polymer ?
#
loop_
_entity_poly.entity_id
_entity_poly.type
_entity_poly.pdbx_seq_one_letter_code
_entity_poly.pdbx_strand_id
1 'polypeptide(L)'
;DWEQVQIRRLVSTPNPPVLLRAFGFPDRGGAQRARILIIMEEVAQRKERGPEKARERFRLTAREHGVVLNLAKGHTNKEIANTLAITEQTVKEHIKHIMEKTRSTTRTGILARIFNS
;
A
#
# COMPACT_ATOMS: atom_id res chain seq x y z
N ASP A 1 -12.58 15.08 35.51
CA ASP A 1 -13.15 14.02 34.67
C ASP A 1 -12.08 13.13 34.07
N TRP A 2 -11.92 11.97 34.69
CA TRP A 2 -10.93 10.93 34.36
C TRP A 2 -11.44 9.95 33.29
N GLU A 3 -12.62 10.20 32.72
CA GLU A 3 -13.29 9.36 31.72
C GLU A 3 -12.60 9.33 30.34
N GLN A 4 -11.49 10.05 30.14
CA GLN A 4 -10.89 10.25 28.81
C GLN A 4 -9.41 9.87 28.65
N VAL A 5 -8.80 9.11 29.57
CA VAL A 5 -7.42 8.65 29.36
C VAL A 5 -7.41 7.45 28.40
N GLN A 6 -7.53 7.73 27.10
CA GLN A 6 -7.31 6.77 26.04
C GLN A 6 -5.89 6.93 25.48
N ILE A 7 -5.04 5.93 25.69
CA ILE A 7 -3.70 5.89 25.08
C ILE A 7 -3.77 5.01 23.84
N ARG A 8 -3.45 5.57 22.67
CA ARG A 8 -3.27 4.82 21.42
C ARG A 8 -1.79 4.77 21.09
N ARG A 9 -1.24 3.57 20.91
CA ARG A 9 0.16 3.39 20.50
C ARG A 9 0.26 2.33 19.42
N LEU A 10 0.82 2.71 18.27
CA LEU A 10 1.23 1.75 17.26
C LEU A 10 2.55 1.13 17.71
N VAL A 11 2.58 -0.20 17.80
CA VAL A 11 3.79 -0.96 18.09
C VAL A 11 4.25 -1.63 16.82
N SER A 12 5.40 -1.18 16.32
CA SER A 12 6.09 -1.83 15.20
C SER A 12 6.66 -3.16 15.67
N THR A 13 5.95 -4.25 15.38
CA THR A 13 6.46 -5.62 15.43
C THR A 13 6.99 -6.01 14.04
N PRO A 14 7.76 -7.11 13.90
CA PRO A 14 8.38 -7.47 12.63
C PRO A 14 7.42 -7.67 11.45
N ASN A 15 6.14 -7.99 11.71
CA ASN A 15 4.96 -7.95 10.82
C ASN A 15 3.93 -8.95 11.38
N PRO A 16 2.65 -8.59 11.64
CA PRO A 16 1.99 -7.30 11.40
C PRO A 16 2.06 -6.34 12.60
N PRO A 17 2.15 -5.01 12.39
CA PRO A 17 2.16 -4.03 13.47
C PRO A 17 0.84 -4.09 14.24
N VAL A 18 0.92 -3.83 15.54
CA VAL A 18 -0.23 -3.95 16.45
C VAL A 18 -0.60 -2.57 16.97
N LEU A 19 -1.89 -2.23 16.91
CA LEU A 19 -2.43 -1.06 17.58
C LEU A 19 -2.82 -1.46 19.00
N LEU A 20 -2.13 -0.87 19.97
CA LEU A 20 -2.49 -0.98 21.37
C LEU A 20 -3.41 0.19 21.75
N ARG A 21 -4.57 -0.14 22.32
CA ARG A 21 -5.46 0.84 22.96
C ARG A 21 -5.60 0.49 24.43
N ALA A 22 -5.17 1.38 25.31
CA ALA A 22 -5.32 1.23 26.75
C ALA A 22 -6.41 2.16 27.28
N PHE A 23 -7.27 1.63 28.14
CA PHE A 23 -8.35 2.35 28.82
C PHE A 23 -8.24 2.11 30.32
N GLY A 24 -8.22 3.18 31.10
CA GLY A 24 -8.30 3.11 32.56
C GLY A 24 -9.74 3.12 33.04
N PHE A 25 -10.13 2.16 33.86
CA PHE A 25 -11.43 2.11 34.54
C PHE A 25 -11.21 2.21 36.04
N PRO A 26 -11.78 3.22 36.73
CA PRO A 26 -11.82 3.18 38.18
C PRO A 26 -12.86 2.16 38.64
N ASP A 27 -12.50 1.39 39.64
CA ASP A 27 -13.46 0.65 40.46
C ASP A 27 -14.04 1.61 41.53
N ARG A 28 -15.19 1.29 42.11
CA ARG A 28 -15.87 2.11 43.13
C ARG A 28 -15.01 2.37 44.38
N GLY A 29 -13.87 1.69 44.54
CA GLY A 29 -12.87 1.86 45.60
C GLY A 29 -11.75 2.88 45.31
N GLY A 30 -11.83 3.66 44.22
CA GLY A 30 -10.80 4.63 43.86
C GLY A 30 -9.53 4.00 43.28
N ALA A 31 -8.42 4.75 43.27
CA ALA A 31 -7.18 4.36 42.58
C ALA A 31 -6.56 3.01 43.06
N GLN A 32 -6.94 2.52 44.25
CA GLN A 32 -6.46 1.25 44.81
C GLN A 32 -7.00 0.01 44.07
N ARG A 33 -8.03 0.16 43.24
CA ARG A 33 -8.59 -0.91 42.40
C ARG A 33 -8.78 -0.47 40.95
N ALA A 34 -7.87 0.35 40.44
CA ALA A 34 -7.89 0.70 39.01
C ALA A 34 -7.72 -0.58 38.15
N ARG A 35 -8.56 -0.71 37.12
CA ARG A 35 -8.43 -1.76 36.10
C ARG A 35 -8.03 -1.12 34.78
N ILE A 36 -7.20 -1.81 34.02
CA ILE A 36 -6.80 -1.37 32.68
C ILE A 36 -7.28 -2.41 31.68
N LEU A 37 -8.01 -1.97 30.66
CA LEU A 37 -8.27 -2.79 29.47
C LEU A 37 -7.24 -2.45 28.41
N ILE A 38 -6.59 -3.47 27.89
CA ILE A 38 -5.72 -3.34 26.71
C ILE A 38 -6.40 -4.10 25.57
N ILE A 39 -6.72 -3.38 24.51
CA ILE A 39 -7.14 -3.97 23.24
C ILE A 39 -5.92 -4.00 22.32
N MET A 40 -5.63 -5.16 21.76
CA MET A 40 -4.59 -5.36 20.75
C MET A 40 -5.28 -5.69 19.43
N GLU A 41 -5.18 -4.77 18.48
CA GLU A 41 -5.71 -4.97 17.13
C GLU A 41 -4.52 -5.19 16.20
N GLU A 42 -4.56 -6.27 15.42
CA GLU A 42 -3.70 -6.35 14.26
C GLU A 42 -4.06 -5.19 13.34
N VAL A 43 -3.12 -4.26 13.17
CA VAL A 43 -3.24 -3.31 12.07
C VAL A 43 -2.77 -4.09 10.89
N ALA A 44 -3.73 -4.66 10.15
CA ALA A 44 -3.47 -5.13 8.80
C ALA A 44 -2.67 -4.01 8.16
N GLN A 45 -1.38 -4.27 7.89
CA GLN A 45 -0.61 -3.33 7.09
C GLN A 45 -1.53 -3.11 5.89
N ARG A 46 -1.85 -1.85 5.57
CA ARG A 46 -2.10 -1.56 4.17
C ARG A 46 -0.80 -2.02 3.53
N LYS A 47 -0.73 -3.29 3.10
CA LYS A 47 0.30 -3.80 2.21
C LYS A 47 0.48 -2.65 1.27
N GLU A 48 1.67 -2.09 1.19
CA GLU A 48 1.95 -0.98 0.29
C GLU A 48 1.59 -1.46 -1.13
N ARG A 49 0.31 -1.32 -1.47
CA ARG A 49 -0.34 -1.80 -2.67
C ARG A 49 0.01 -0.72 -3.65
N GLY A 50 1.10 -0.97 -4.37
CA GLY A 50 1.73 0.07 -5.14
C GLY A 50 2.71 -0.48 -6.16
N PRO A 51 3.04 0.35 -7.16
CA PRO A 51 3.89 -0.03 -8.27
C PRO A 51 5.27 -0.54 -7.85
N GLU A 52 5.81 -0.13 -6.70
CA GLU A 52 7.10 -0.61 -6.18
C GLU A 52 7.10 -2.10 -5.83
N LYS A 53 6.13 -2.61 -5.06
CA LYS A 53 6.02 -4.07 -4.81
C LYS A 53 5.73 -4.85 -6.08
N ALA A 54 4.99 -4.22 -7.00
CA ALA A 54 4.70 -4.83 -8.28
C ALA A 54 5.96 -4.99 -9.16
N ARG A 55 6.96 -4.09 -9.02
CA ARG A 55 8.26 -4.21 -9.70
C ARG A 55 8.95 -5.52 -9.35
N GLU A 56 9.02 -5.85 -8.06
CA GLU A 56 9.62 -7.09 -7.58
C GLU A 56 8.78 -8.32 -7.96
N ARG A 57 7.47 -8.26 -7.70
CA ARG A 57 6.57 -9.40 -7.93
C ARG A 57 6.50 -9.81 -9.40
N PHE A 58 6.44 -8.85 -10.32
CA PHE A 58 6.35 -9.11 -11.76
C PHE A 58 7.68 -9.00 -12.48
N ARG A 59 8.80 -8.79 -11.74
CA ARG A 59 10.15 -8.62 -12.30
C ARG A 59 10.18 -7.57 -13.42
N LEU A 60 9.56 -6.42 -13.15
CA LEU A 60 9.56 -5.30 -14.08
C LEU A 60 10.95 -4.67 -14.12
N THR A 61 11.41 -4.32 -15.31
CA THR A 61 12.62 -3.51 -15.49
C THR A 61 12.36 -2.08 -15.00
N ALA A 62 13.42 -1.30 -14.81
CA ALA A 62 13.29 0.12 -14.43
C ALA A 62 12.46 0.92 -15.46
N ARG A 63 12.60 0.63 -16.76
CA ARG A 63 11.84 1.29 -17.83
C ARG A 63 10.37 0.89 -17.82
N GLU A 64 10.07 -0.40 -17.67
CA GLU A 64 8.69 -0.88 -17.54
C GLU A 64 8.01 -0.32 -16.29
N HIS A 65 8.72 -0.24 -15.17
CA HIS A 65 8.22 0.38 -13.95
C HIS A 65 7.88 1.87 -14.17
N GLY A 66 8.76 2.61 -14.86
CA GLY A 66 8.48 3.98 -15.27
C GLY A 66 7.22 4.13 -16.13
N VAL A 67 6.97 3.18 -17.04
CA VAL A 67 5.72 3.14 -17.83
C VAL A 67 4.52 2.87 -16.92
N VAL A 68 4.59 1.87 -16.02
CA VAL A 68 3.51 1.56 -15.07
C VAL A 68 3.16 2.75 -14.17
N LEU A 69 4.16 3.49 -13.68
CA LEU A 69 3.94 4.69 -12.87
C LEU A 69 3.13 5.76 -13.62
N ASN A 70 3.42 5.96 -14.91
CA ASN A 70 2.66 6.91 -15.72
C ASN A 70 1.29 6.37 -16.14
N LEU A 71 1.16 5.06 -16.37
CA LEU A 71 -0.15 4.41 -16.57
C LEU A 71 -1.06 4.64 -15.36
N ALA A 72 -0.53 4.51 -14.14
CA ALA A 72 -1.27 4.73 -12.90
C ALA A 72 -1.76 6.19 -12.73
N LYS A 73 -1.06 7.15 -13.36
CA LYS A 73 -1.49 8.57 -13.43
C LYS A 73 -2.55 8.83 -14.50
N GLY A 74 -2.89 7.84 -15.33
CA GLY A 74 -3.84 7.99 -16.43
C GLY A 74 -3.25 8.52 -17.74
N HIS A 75 -1.93 8.70 -17.83
CA HIS A 75 -1.28 9.29 -19.02
C HIS A 75 -1.44 8.43 -20.28
N THR A 76 -1.84 9.04 -21.39
CA THR A 76 -1.85 8.45 -22.73
C THR A 76 -0.45 8.01 -23.18
N ASN A 77 -0.35 7.16 -24.21
CA ASN A 77 0.97 6.71 -24.71
C ASN A 77 1.84 7.88 -25.18
N LYS A 78 1.22 8.94 -25.74
CA LYS A 78 1.89 10.19 -26.12
C LYS A 78 2.47 10.93 -24.92
N GLU A 79 1.70 11.07 -23.85
CA GLU A 79 2.17 11.72 -22.61
C GLU A 79 3.27 10.91 -21.92
N ILE A 80 3.17 9.57 -21.92
CA ILE A 80 4.22 8.68 -21.41
C ILE A 80 5.50 8.82 -22.23
N ALA A 81 5.37 8.81 -23.56
CA ALA A 81 6.47 8.99 -24.49
C ALA A 81 7.24 10.29 -24.23
N ASN A 82 6.49 11.40 -24.11
CA ASN A 82 7.06 12.71 -23.76
C ASN A 82 7.72 12.70 -22.39
N THR A 83 7.07 12.13 -21.37
CA THR A 83 7.59 12.10 -19.98
C THR A 83 8.87 11.28 -19.87
N LEU A 84 8.98 10.19 -20.63
CA LEU A 84 10.11 9.26 -20.56
C LEU A 84 11.16 9.51 -21.66
N ALA A 85 10.97 10.55 -22.49
CA ALA A 85 11.81 10.89 -23.65
C ALA A 85 12.04 9.69 -24.59
N ILE A 86 10.96 9.00 -24.96
CA ILE A 86 10.95 7.87 -25.91
C ILE A 86 9.83 8.04 -26.93
N THR A 87 9.75 7.16 -27.94
CA THR A 87 8.65 7.21 -28.92
C THR A 87 7.38 6.53 -28.39
N GLU A 88 6.22 6.92 -28.92
CA GLU A 88 4.94 6.23 -28.64
C GLU A 88 5.00 4.74 -29.00
N GLN A 89 5.72 4.38 -30.06
CA GLN A 89 5.91 2.99 -30.46
C GLN A 89 6.70 2.21 -29.40
N THR A 90 7.75 2.81 -28.83
CA THR A 90 8.52 2.23 -27.73
C THR A 90 7.64 2.04 -26.49
N VAL A 91 6.73 2.98 -26.19
CA VAL A 91 5.76 2.83 -25.09
C VAL A 91 4.84 1.63 -25.33
N LYS A 92 4.33 1.45 -26.56
CA LYS A 92 3.48 0.29 -26.91
C LYS A 92 4.22 -1.03 -26.69
N GLU A 93 5.50 -1.10 -27.07
CA GLU A 93 6.31 -2.30 -26.87
C GLU A 93 6.53 -2.59 -25.38
N HIS A 94 6.83 -1.56 -24.57
CA HIS A 94 6.91 -1.72 -23.12
C HIS A 94 5.57 -2.20 -22.53
N ILE A 95 4.44 -1.65 -22.96
CA ILE A 95 3.11 -2.08 -22.49
C ILE A 95 2.86 -3.55 -22.83
N LYS A 96 3.25 -4.01 -24.02
CA LYS A 96 3.13 -5.41 -24.43
C LYS A 96 3.94 -6.34 -23.52
N HIS A 97 5.21 -6.03 -23.25
CA HIS A 97 6.03 -6.81 -22.32
C HIS A 97 5.46 -6.79 -20.89
N ILE A 98 4.92 -5.65 -20.44
CA ILE A 98 4.26 -5.57 -19.14
C ILE A 98 3.03 -6.47 -19.11
N MET A 99 2.20 -6.47 -20.15
CA MET A 99 1.02 -7.35 -20.27
C MET A 99 1.39 -8.83 -20.15
N GLU A 100 2.47 -9.25 -20.81
CA GLU A 100 3.01 -10.61 -20.70
C GLU A 100 3.44 -10.93 -19.26
N LYS A 101 4.20 -10.04 -18.62
CA LYS A 101 4.67 -10.22 -17.23
C LYS A 101 3.54 -10.25 -16.21
N THR A 102 2.51 -9.41 -16.38
CA THR A 102 1.36 -9.35 -15.46
C THR A 102 0.26 -10.34 -15.82
N ARG A 103 0.38 -11.05 -16.95
CA ARG A 103 -0.68 -11.89 -17.55
C ARG A 103 -2.01 -11.13 -17.71
N SER A 104 -1.90 -9.91 -18.20
CA SER A 104 -3.03 -9.02 -18.46
C SER A 104 -3.27 -8.89 -19.95
N THR A 105 -4.52 -8.75 -20.36
CA THR A 105 -4.89 -8.56 -21.77
C THR A 105 -5.29 -7.13 -22.09
N THR A 106 -5.50 -6.31 -21.06
CA THR A 106 -5.92 -4.91 -21.19
C THR A 106 -5.04 -4.01 -20.37
N ARG A 107 -4.92 -2.75 -20.81
CA ARG A 107 -4.18 -1.70 -20.13
C ARG A 107 -4.65 -1.51 -18.68
N THR A 108 -5.97 -1.51 -18.46
CA THR A 108 -6.56 -1.45 -17.12
C THR A 108 -6.28 -2.73 -16.32
N GLY A 109 -6.26 -3.89 -16.98
CA GLY A 109 -5.89 -5.16 -16.37
C GLY A 109 -4.45 -5.18 -15.85
N ILE A 110 -3.51 -4.44 -16.45
CA ILE A 110 -2.18 -4.22 -15.88
C ILE A 110 -2.34 -3.57 -14.51
N LEU A 111 -3.00 -2.41 -14.43
CA LEU A 111 -3.17 -1.67 -13.17
C LEU A 111 -3.89 -2.50 -12.10
N ALA A 112 -4.92 -3.26 -12.47
CA ALA A 112 -5.60 -4.16 -11.56
C ALA A 112 -4.64 -5.20 -10.93
N ARG A 113 -3.72 -5.76 -11.73
CA ARG A 113 -2.70 -6.69 -11.22
C ARG A 113 -1.66 -5.97 -10.35
N ILE A 114 -1.24 -4.77 -10.72
CA ILE A 114 -0.28 -3.93 -9.98
C ILE A 114 -0.83 -3.49 -8.61
N PHE A 115 -2.12 -3.20 -8.48
CA PHE A 115 -2.71 -2.75 -7.21
C PHE A 115 -3.20 -3.89 -6.32
N ASN A 116 -3.48 -5.06 -6.91
CA ASN A 116 -3.83 -6.28 -6.18
C ASN A 116 -2.59 -7.12 -5.80
N SER A 117 -1.37 -6.57 -6.00
CA SER A 117 -0.15 -7.32 -5.77
C SER A 117 0.46 -7.27 -4.37
#